data_AF-A0A2W6MVM8-F1
#
_entry.id   AF-A0A2W6MVM8-F1
#
_cell.length_a   1.000
_cell.length_b   1.000
_cell.length_c   1.000
_cell.angle_alpha   90.00
_cell.angle_beta   90.00
_cell.angle_gamma   90.00
#
_symmetry.space_group_name_H-M   'P 1'
#
loop_
_entity.id
_entity.type
_entity.pdbx_description
1 polymer ?
#
loop_
_entity_poly.entity_id
_entity_poly.type
_entity_poly.pdbx_seq_one_letter_code
_entity_poly.pdbx_strand_id
1 'polypeptide(L)'
;MKHFILGLSMVILFVGCGVSENTTLSDLREKAFNEFVAFDYKETSDFRDSIKQVVLDYTKANNIDGSIGMLNNFTNCVMYNIWQKNPNQTLKLPLQACANEFNNGALNQVSYEDPSWILGQFDTITGEHHLASKYIKSKLNNPKSYEFIGATYNILQNGAQVMVTTEYANGTTMDKISIVFSTHGDVLAVY
;
A
#
# COMPACT_ATOMS: atom_id res chain seq x y z
N MET A 1 34.59 -43.28 2.41
CA MET A 1 34.45 -41.97 1.76
C MET A 1 32.99 -41.76 1.40
N LYS A 2 32.42 -40.66 1.91
CA LYS A 2 31.38 -39.80 1.29
C LYS A 2 29.99 -40.40 1.01
N HIS A 3 29.08 -40.02 1.90
CA HIS A 3 27.71 -39.51 1.69
C HIS A 3 26.94 -39.89 0.41
N PHE A 4 25.74 -40.43 0.60
CA PHE A 4 24.60 -40.05 -0.24
C PHE A 4 23.37 -39.83 0.64
N ILE A 5 23.01 -38.56 0.77
CA ILE A 5 21.84 -38.08 1.50
C ILE A 5 20.61 -38.50 0.69
N LEU A 6 19.74 -39.30 1.33
CA LEU A 6 18.39 -39.56 0.83
C LEU A 6 17.63 -38.23 0.82
N GLY A 7 17.42 -37.71 -0.39
CA GLY A 7 16.64 -36.51 -0.65
C GLY A 7 15.19 -36.72 -0.24
N LEU A 8 14.80 -36.07 0.84
CA LEU A 8 13.40 -35.82 1.15
C LEU A 8 12.97 -34.66 0.25
N SER A 9 12.47 -34.97 -0.95
CA SER A 9 11.77 -34.00 -1.78
C SER A 9 10.43 -33.68 -1.11
N MET A 10 10.46 -32.72 -0.19
CA MET A 10 9.28 -32.09 0.36
C MET A 10 8.67 -31.26 -0.77
N VAL A 11 7.74 -31.87 -1.51
CA VAL A 11 6.82 -31.14 -2.38
C VAL A 11 5.98 -30.27 -1.44
N ILE A 12 6.40 -29.03 -1.25
CA ILE A 12 5.56 -28.01 -0.66
C ILE A 12 4.48 -27.73 -1.70
N LEU A 13 3.35 -28.42 -1.54
CA LEU A 13 2.08 -28.02 -2.13
C LEU A 13 1.71 -26.65 -1.55
N PHE A 14 2.17 -25.57 -2.20
CA PHE A 14 1.57 -24.25 -2.00
C PHE A 14 0.17 -24.28 -2.61
N VAL A 15 -0.80 -24.74 -1.82
CA VAL A 15 -2.21 -24.40 -2.03
C VAL A 15 -2.38 -22.96 -1.55
N GLY A 16 -1.77 -22.02 -2.26
CA GLY A 16 -2.02 -20.60 -2.08
C GLY A 16 -3.20 -20.23 -2.95
N CYS A 17 -4.32 -19.82 -2.36
CA CYS A 17 -5.23 -18.88 -3.01
C CYS A 17 -4.41 -17.63 -3.37
N GLY A 18 -3.77 -17.64 -4.53
CA GLY A 18 -2.98 -16.53 -5.03
C GLY A 18 -3.86 -15.32 -5.29
N VAL A 19 -3.26 -14.13 -5.20
CA VAL A 19 -3.93 -12.91 -5.70
C VAL A 19 -4.19 -13.11 -7.20
N SER A 20 -5.38 -12.71 -7.64
CA SER A 20 -5.79 -12.75 -9.04
C SER A 20 -6.56 -11.47 -9.38
N GLU A 21 -6.88 -11.27 -10.66
CA GLU A 21 -7.72 -10.15 -11.09
C GLU A 21 -9.12 -10.11 -10.43
N ASN A 22 -9.56 -11.26 -9.89
CA ASN A 22 -10.85 -11.41 -9.21
C ASN A 22 -10.76 -11.17 -7.70
N THR A 23 -9.56 -11.01 -7.13
CA THR A 23 -9.40 -10.64 -5.72
C THR A 23 -9.99 -9.25 -5.50
N THR A 24 -10.78 -9.09 -4.44
CA THR A 24 -11.39 -7.80 -4.09
C THR A 24 -10.33 -6.82 -3.60
N LEU A 25 -10.59 -5.53 -3.78
CA LEU A 25 -9.68 -4.49 -3.31
C LEU A 25 -9.67 -4.42 -1.78
N SER A 26 -10.76 -4.81 -1.09
CA SER A 26 -10.80 -4.95 0.37
C SER A 26 -9.77 -5.97 0.86
N ASP A 27 -9.72 -7.16 0.25
CA ASP A 27 -8.82 -8.24 0.67
C ASP A 27 -7.36 -7.86 0.41
N LEU A 28 -7.10 -7.09 -0.65
CA LEU A 28 -5.78 -6.53 -0.94
C LEU A 28 -5.36 -5.48 0.09
N ARG A 29 -6.26 -4.57 0.46
CA ARG A 29 -5.98 -3.58 1.51
C ARG A 29 -5.76 -4.27 2.86
N GLU A 30 -6.54 -5.31 3.18
CA GLU A 30 -6.35 -6.11 4.38
C GLU A 30 -4.98 -6.79 4.41
N LYS A 31 -4.54 -7.39 3.29
CA LYS A 31 -3.17 -7.93 3.17
C LYS A 31 -2.12 -6.86 3.44
N ALA A 32 -2.28 -5.66 2.90
CA ALA A 32 -1.35 -4.55 3.14
C ALA A 32 -1.35 -4.10 4.61
N PHE A 33 -2.52 -3.97 5.25
CA PHE A 33 -2.61 -3.64 6.67
C PHE A 33 -1.89 -4.69 7.52
N ASN A 34 -2.20 -5.98 7.31
CA ASN A 34 -1.60 -7.08 8.06
C ASN A 34 -0.07 -7.14 7.90
N GLU A 35 0.45 -6.73 6.75
CA GLU A 35 1.89 -6.74 6.47
C GLU A 35 2.63 -5.52 7.04
N PHE A 36 2.01 -4.35 7.04
CA PHE A 36 2.70 -3.08 7.29
C PHE A 36 2.38 -2.42 8.62
N VAL A 37 1.22 -2.71 9.24
CA VAL A 37 0.75 -2.01 10.44
C VAL A 37 1.78 -2.02 11.56
N ALA A 38 2.21 -0.82 11.99
CA ALA A 38 3.23 -0.62 13.02
C ALA A 38 4.62 -1.21 12.73
N PHE A 39 4.88 -1.67 11.51
CA PHE A 39 6.18 -2.12 11.05
C PHE A 39 6.93 -1.01 10.31
N ASP A 40 8.26 -1.01 10.45
CA ASP A 40 9.13 -0.10 9.71
C ASP A 40 9.06 -0.33 8.20
N TYR A 41 9.49 0.67 7.42
CA TYR A 41 9.54 0.56 5.97
C TYR A 41 10.47 -0.58 5.53
N LYS A 42 10.05 -1.28 4.49
CA LYS A 42 10.83 -2.32 3.83
C LYS A 42 10.73 -2.19 2.32
N GLU A 43 11.88 -2.32 1.66
CA GLU A 43 12.00 -2.28 0.19
C GLU A 43 11.24 -3.42 -0.49
N THR A 44 11.13 -4.57 0.18
CA THR A 44 10.47 -5.78 -0.33
C THR A 44 9.20 -6.07 0.45
N SER A 45 8.11 -6.40 -0.25
CA SER A 45 6.86 -6.81 0.39
C SER A 45 6.18 -7.93 -0.38
N ASP A 46 5.60 -8.88 0.37
CA ASP A 46 4.85 -10.01 -0.18
C ASP A 46 3.59 -9.50 -0.88
N PHE A 47 2.97 -8.45 -0.35
CA PHE A 47 1.87 -7.73 -0.97
C PHE A 47 2.25 -7.22 -2.36
N ARG A 48 3.33 -6.45 -2.49
CA ARG A 48 3.78 -5.92 -3.78
C ARG A 48 4.17 -7.02 -4.75
N ASP A 49 4.88 -8.05 -4.28
CA ASP A 49 5.29 -9.18 -5.11
C ASP A 49 4.08 -9.94 -5.67
N SER A 50 3.03 -10.11 -4.87
CA SER A 50 1.79 -10.74 -5.32
C SER A 50 1.08 -9.94 -6.42
N ILE A 51 1.05 -8.60 -6.31
CA ILE A 51 0.47 -7.71 -7.33
C ILE A 51 1.34 -7.69 -8.58
N LYS A 52 2.66 -7.64 -8.43
CA LYS A 52 3.61 -7.65 -9.54
C LYS A 52 3.45 -8.91 -10.39
N GLN A 53 3.21 -10.07 -9.79
CA GLN A 53 2.95 -11.30 -10.53
C GLN A 53 1.69 -11.19 -11.40
N VAL A 54 0.58 -10.69 -10.85
CA VAL A 54 -0.66 -10.49 -11.63
C VAL A 54 -0.45 -9.45 -12.74
N VAL A 55 0.28 -8.36 -12.47
CA VAL A 55 0.63 -7.36 -13.47
C VAL A 55 1.43 -7.96 -14.61
N LEU A 56 2.45 -8.78 -14.31
CA LEU A 56 3.27 -9.45 -15.33
C LEU A 56 2.44 -10.34 -16.25
N ASP A 57 1.48 -11.08 -15.69
CA ASP A 57 0.61 -11.95 -16.46
C ASP A 57 -0.39 -11.13 -17.30
N TYR A 58 -0.93 -10.05 -16.73
CA TYR A 58 -1.83 -9.14 -17.41
C TYR A 58 -1.16 -8.40 -18.58
N THR A 59 0.04 -7.85 -18.40
CA THR A 59 0.74 -7.10 -19.46
C THR A 59 1.10 -8.00 -20.64
N LYS A 60 1.54 -9.24 -20.37
CA LYS A 60 1.77 -10.26 -21.41
C LYS A 60 0.49 -10.58 -22.17
N ALA A 61 -0.62 -10.80 -21.47
CA ALA A 61 -1.90 -11.14 -22.10
C ALA A 61 -2.44 -10.00 -22.98
N ASN A 62 -2.08 -8.75 -22.69
CA ASN A 62 -2.58 -7.55 -23.37
C ASN A 62 -1.55 -6.88 -24.29
N ASN A 63 -0.40 -7.51 -24.56
CA ASN A 63 0.69 -6.95 -25.39
C ASN A 63 1.17 -5.56 -24.94
N ILE A 64 1.20 -5.31 -23.64
CA ILE A 64 1.75 -4.09 -23.04
C ILE A 64 3.27 -4.21 -22.95
N ASP A 65 4.00 -3.11 -23.14
CA ASP A 65 5.47 -3.12 -23.08
C ASP A 65 5.98 -3.72 -21.76
N GLY A 66 6.85 -4.73 -21.91
CA GLY A 66 7.46 -5.49 -20.83
C GLY A 66 8.82 -4.95 -20.37
N SER A 67 9.22 -3.74 -20.80
CA SER A 67 10.42 -3.10 -20.29
C SER A 67 10.34 -2.90 -18.77
N ILE A 68 11.47 -3.04 -18.07
CA ILE A 68 11.50 -3.01 -16.60
C ILE A 68 10.92 -1.70 -16.04
N GLY A 69 11.26 -0.56 -16.66
CA GLY A 69 10.73 0.74 -16.26
C GLY A 69 9.22 0.84 -16.42
N MET A 70 8.70 0.38 -17.56
CA MET A 70 7.26 0.36 -17.83
C MET A 70 6.52 -0.55 -16.85
N LEU A 71 7.02 -1.77 -16.62
CA LEU A 71 6.42 -2.71 -15.67
C LEU A 71 6.38 -2.14 -14.26
N ASN A 72 7.45 -1.49 -13.80
CA ASN A 72 7.48 -0.86 -12.47
C ASN A 72 6.44 0.26 -12.35
N ASN A 73 6.36 1.16 -13.35
CA ASN A 73 5.38 2.25 -13.32
C ASN A 73 3.94 1.72 -13.44
N PHE A 74 3.71 0.68 -14.26
CA PHE A 74 2.41 0.00 -14.36
C PHE A 74 2.02 -0.65 -13.03
N THR A 75 2.95 -1.35 -12.36
CA THR A 75 2.71 -1.89 -11.02
C THR A 75 2.36 -0.78 -10.04
N ASN A 76 3.09 0.34 -10.02
CA ASN A 76 2.77 1.47 -9.13
C ASN A 76 1.41 2.09 -9.44
N CYS A 77 1.04 2.25 -10.72
CA CYS A 77 -0.29 2.69 -11.11
C CYS A 77 -1.39 1.77 -10.57
N VAL A 78 -1.19 0.45 -10.64
CA VAL A 78 -2.12 -0.54 -10.10
C VAL A 78 -2.23 -0.42 -8.58
N MET A 79 -1.09 -0.30 -7.88
CA MET A 79 -1.04 -0.12 -6.43
C MET A 79 -1.77 1.16 -6.00
N TYR A 80 -1.52 2.28 -6.67
CA TYR A 80 -2.26 3.52 -6.47
C TYR A 80 -3.77 3.33 -6.65
N ASN A 81 -4.19 2.66 -7.72
CA ASN A 81 -5.60 2.43 -8.03
C ASN A 81 -6.29 1.44 -7.06
N ILE A 82 -5.56 0.52 -6.42
CA ILE A 82 -6.11 -0.34 -5.36
C ILE A 82 -6.71 0.51 -4.24
N TRP A 83 -6.11 1.66 -3.91
CA TRP A 83 -6.57 2.54 -2.84
C TRP A 83 -7.60 3.58 -3.29
N GLN A 84 -7.56 4.01 -4.56
CA GLN A 84 -8.49 5.01 -5.09
C GLN A 84 -9.87 4.46 -5.44
N LYS A 85 -9.97 3.18 -5.80
CA LYS A 85 -11.24 2.57 -6.24
C LYS A 85 -12.09 2.08 -5.09
N ASN A 86 -13.33 1.65 -5.36
CA ASN A 86 -14.22 1.13 -4.33
C ASN A 86 -13.69 -0.23 -3.81
N PRO A 87 -13.56 -0.44 -2.48
CA PRO A 87 -13.00 -1.66 -1.91
C PRO A 87 -13.75 -2.95 -2.31
N ASN A 88 -15.05 -2.85 -2.64
CA ASN A 88 -15.87 -4.01 -3.04
C ASN A 88 -15.65 -4.41 -4.51
N GLN A 89 -14.88 -3.64 -5.28
CA GLN A 89 -14.49 -4.00 -6.65
C GLN A 89 -13.30 -4.97 -6.64
N THR A 90 -12.94 -5.50 -7.80
CA THR A 90 -11.80 -6.43 -7.94
C THR A 90 -10.58 -5.76 -8.58
N LEU A 91 -9.43 -6.42 -8.46
CA LEU A 91 -8.14 -6.00 -9.03
C LEU A 91 -8.18 -5.80 -10.56
N LYS A 92 -9.14 -6.41 -11.25
CA LYS A 92 -9.40 -6.19 -12.67
C LYS A 92 -9.60 -4.71 -13.02
N LEU A 93 -10.28 -3.93 -12.18
CA LEU A 93 -10.54 -2.51 -12.48
C LEU A 93 -9.28 -1.64 -12.39
N PRO A 94 -8.42 -1.74 -11.36
CA PRO A 94 -7.09 -1.13 -11.39
C PRO A 94 -6.27 -1.49 -12.63
N LEU A 95 -6.22 -2.79 -13.00
CA LEU A 95 -5.47 -3.26 -14.17
C LEU A 95 -5.98 -2.60 -15.46
N GLN A 96 -7.29 -2.57 -15.67
CA GLN A 96 -7.92 -1.94 -16.84
C GLN A 96 -7.67 -0.44 -16.88
N ALA A 97 -7.72 0.25 -15.74
CA ALA A 97 -7.45 1.68 -15.67
C ALA A 97 -6.02 2.00 -16.13
N CYS A 98 -5.03 1.27 -15.59
CA CYS A 98 -3.63 1.46 -15.97
C CYS A 98 -3.34 1.04 -17.41
N ALA A 99 -4.03 0.01 -17.93
CA ALA A 99 -3.94 -0.36 -19.34
C ALA A 99 -4.48 0.73 -20.27
N ASN A 100 -5.59 1.37 -19.90
CA ASN A 100 -6.14 2.49 -20.66
C ASN A 100 -5.19 3.69 -20.68
N GLU A 101 -4.56 4.01 -19.53
CA GLU A 101 -3.51 5.04 -19.45
C GLU A 101 -2.25 4.68 -20.22
N PHE A 102 -1.89 3.40 -20.31
CA PHE A 102 -0.81 2.97 -21.18
C PHE A 102 -1.16 3.20 -22.66
N ASN A 103 -2.32 2.72 -23.09
CA ASN A 103 -2.75 2.75 -24.49
C ASN A 103 -2.94 4.18 -25.03
N ASN A 104 -3.30 5.14 -24.17
CA ASN A 104 -3.42 6.55 -24.55
C ASN A 104 -2.12 7.34 -24.34
N GLY A 105 -1.03 6.69 -23.89
CA GLY A 105 0.27 7.31 -23.65
C GLY A 105 0.40 8.14 -22.38
N ALA A 106 -0.67 8.28 -21.57
CA ALA A 106 -0.65 9.04 -20.33
C ALA A 106 0.27 8.41 -19.27
N LEU A 107 0.33 7.08 -19.22
CA LEU A 107 1.15 6.36 -18.24
C LEU A 107 2.65 6.63 -18.44
N ASN A 108 3.09 7.06 -19.63
CA ASN A 108 4.48 7.47 -19.87
C ASN A 108 4.80 8.89 -19.36
N GLN A 109 3.77 9.67 -19.05
CA GLN A 109 3.88 11.06 -18.59
C GLN A 109 3.67 11.19 -17.07
N VAL A 110 3.11 10.15 -16.44
CA VAL A 110 2.79 10.10 -15.02
C VAL A 110 3.73 9.12 -14.33
N SER A 111 4.49 9.62 -13.35
CA SER A 111 5.27 8.77 -12.44
C SER A 111 4.39 8.38 -11.26
N TYR A 112 3.88 7.16 -11.26
CA TYR A 112 3.14 6.63 -10.13
C TYR A 112 4.11 6.10 -9.07
N GLU A 113 3.73 6.27 -7.81
CA GLU A 113 4.37 5.61 -6.67
C GLU A 113 3.38 4.71 -5.92
N ASP A 114 3.93 3.85 -5.07
CA ASP A 114 3.17 2.90 -4.28
C ASP A 114 2.90 3.45 -2.87
N PRO A 115 1.67 3.90 -2.58
CA PRO A 115 1.33 4.47 -1.27
C PRO A 115 1.05 3.39 -0.21
N SER A 116 1.17 2.11 -0.56
CA SER A 116 0.60 1.02 0.23
C SER A 116 1.27 0.83 1.58
N TRP A 117 2.56 1.14 1.72
CA TRP A 117 3.22 1.05 3.02
C TRP A 117 2.66 2.09 4.00
N ILE A 118 2.53 3.36 3.58
CA ILE A 118 1.93 4.40 4.43
C ILE A 118 0.48 4.08 4.74
N LEU A 119 -0.32 3.76 3.72
CA LEU A 119 -1.72 3.42 3.94
C LEU A 119 -1.87 2.14 4.77
N GLY A 120 -0.91 1.22 4.70
CA GLY A 120 -0.85 0.03 5.54
C GLY A 120 -0.62 0.29 7.03
N GLN A 121 -0.26 1.52 7.43
CA GLN A 121 -0.05 1.90 8.84
C GLN A 121 -1.35 2.17 9.60
N PHE A 122 -2.52 2.06 8.96
CA PHE A 122 -3.81 2.10 9.64
C PHE A 122 -4.06 0.78 10.37
N ASP A 123 -4.32 0.87 11.67
CA ASP A 123 -4.83 -0.24 12.46
C ASP A 123 -6.28 -0.55 12.05
N THR A 124 -6.56 -1.82 11.74
CA THR A 124 -7.86 -2.23 11.17
C THR A 124 -8.99 -2.27 12.20
N ILE A 125 -8.67 -2.25 13.50
CA ILE A 125 -9.65 -2.32 14.58
C ILE A 125 -10.05 -0.92 15.01
N THR A 126 -9.06 -0.07 15.28
CA THR A 126 -9.23 1.27 15.81
C THR A 126 -9.36 2.31 14.71
N GLY A 127 -8.78 2.09 13.53
CA GLY A 127 -8.65 3.09 12.47
C GLY A 127 -7.54 4.11 12.74
N GLU A 128 -6.72 3.92 13.78
CA GLU A 128 -5.61 4.80 14.09
C GLU A 128 -4.44 4.58 13.13
N HIS A 129 -3.84 5.67 12.64
CA HIS A 129 -2.65 5.61 11.79
C HIS A 129 -1.38 5.71 12.65
N HIS A 130 -0.58 4.63 12.71
CA HIS A 130 0.53 4.50 13.65
C HIS A 130 1.58 5.61 13.56
N LEU A 131 2.01 5.98 12.34
CA LEU A 131 3.02 7.04 12.16
C LEU A 131 2.49 8.42 12.58
N ALA A 132 1.21 8.69 12.30
CA ALA A 132 0.59 9.95 12.66
C ALA A 132 0.45 10.06 14.19
N SER A 133 -0.06 9.01 14.83
CA SER A 133 -0.15 8.90 16.28
C SER A 133 1.21 9.11 16.97
N LYS A 134 2.25 8.42 16.48
CA LYS A 134 3.62 8.55 16.99
C LYS A 134 4.13 9.99 16.86
N TYR A 135 3.92 10.62 15.71
CA TYR A 135 4.30 12.02 15.50
C TYR A 135 3.56 12.95 16.47
N ILE A 136 2.23 12.85 16.57
CA ILE A 136 1.40 13.71 17.43
C ILE A 136 1.84 13.58 18.89
N LYS A 137 1.91 12.35 19.40
CA LYS A 137 2.36 12.07 20.77
C LYS A 137 3.73 12.67 21.07
N SER A 138 4.65 12.70 20.09
CA SER A 138 5.97 13.32 20.26
C SER A 138 5.95 14.86 20.38
N LYS A 139 4.86 15.51 19.95
CA LYS A 139 4.69 16.97 20.00
C LYS A 139 3.86 17.44 21.19
N LEU A 140 3.19 16.53 21.90
CA LEU A 140 2.43 16.85 23.10
C LEU A 140 3.33 16.96 24.33
N ASN A 141 3.02 17.93 25.21
CA ASN A 141 3.69 18.04 26.51
C ASN A 141 3.44 16.81 27.40
N ASN A 142 2.26 16.20 27.28
CA ASN A 142 1.92 14.94 27.93
C ASN A 142 1.43 13.93 26.89
N PRO A 143 2.28 13.02 26.38
CA PRO A 143 1.87 12.04 25.37
C PRO A 143 0.73 11.12 25.81
N LYS A 144 0.52 10.94 27.12
CA LYS A 144 -0.54 10.06 27.67
C LYS A 144 -1.94 10.68 27.62
N SER A 145 -2.06 11.99 27.40
CA SER A 145 -3.37 12.64 27.27
C SER A 145 -3.94 12.53 25.85
N TYR A 146 -3.18 11.97 24.91
CA TYR A 146 -3.66 11.67 23.57
C TYR A 146 -4.71 10.56 23.62
N GLU A 147 -5.87 10.83 23.04
CA GLU A 147 -6.93 9.86 22.79
C GLU A 147 -7.36 9.96 21.32
N PHE A 148 -7.23 8.86 20.58
CA PHE A 148 -7.59 8.81 19.17
C PHE A 148 -9.11 8.85 19.00
N ILE A 149 -9.59 9.61 18.01
CA ILE A 149 -11.03 9.76 17.71
C ILE A 149 -11.33 9.30 16.29
N GLY A 150 -10.50 9.72 15.33
CA GLY A 150 -10.69 9.35 13.94
C GLY A 150 -9.50 9.75 13.08
N ALA A 151 -9.36 9.07 11.95
CA ALA A 151 -8.41 9.45 10.93
C ALA A 151 -8.97 9.22 9.52
N THR A 152 -8.54 10.08 8.61
CA THR A 152 -8.82 9.98 7.18
C THR A 152 -7.53 10.20 6.41
N TYR A 153 -7.50 9.83 5.13
CA TYR A 153 -6.35 10.06 4.28
C TYR A 153 -6.74 10.63 2.92
N ASN A 154 -5.78 11.32 2.30
CA ASN A 154 -5.80 11.70 0.89
C ASN A 154 -4.48 11.28 0.26
N ILE A 155 -4.54 10.60 -0.89
CA ILE A 155 -3.35 10.29 -1.69
C ILE A 155 -3.09 11.46 -2.63
N LEU A 156 -1.86 11.95 -2.63
CA LEU A 156 -1.42 13.11 -3.40
C LEU A 156 -0.35 12.68 -4.40
N GLN A 157 -0.14 13.49 -5.43
CA GLN A 157 0.97 13.33 -6.39
C GLN A 157 1.11 11.89 -6.94
N ASN A 158 0.00 11.29 -7.38
CA ASN A 158 -0.02 9.94 -7.98
C ASN A 158 0.57 8.84 -7.08
N GLY A 159 0.44 8.98 -5.76
CA GLY A 159 0.92 8.01 -4.78
C GLY A 159 2.21 8.43 -4.06
N ALA A 160 2.93 9.44 -4.54
CA ALA A 160 4.21 9.85 -3.96
C ALA A 160 4.08 10.45 -2.55
N GLN A 161 2.88 10.91 -2.19
CA GLN A 161 2.60 11.49 -0.89
C GLN A 161 1.24 11.03 -0.38
N VAL A 162 1.13 10.86 0.94
CA VAL A 162 -0.14 10.57 1.61
C VAL A 162 -0.32 11.56 2.73
N MET A 163 -1.40 12.33 2.67
CA MET A 163 -1.84 13.18 3.77
C MET A 163 -2.75 12.38 4.69
N VAL A 164 -2.38 12.25 5.96
CA VAL A 164 -3.22 11.65 7.00
C VAL A 164 -3.70 12.76 7.91
N THR A 165 -5.02 12.86 8.07
CA THR A 165 -5.66 13.81 8.98
C THR A 165 -6.20 13.05 10.17
N THR A 166 -5.71 13.39 11.36
CA THR A 166 -6.06 12.74 12.62
C THR A 166 -6.80 13.72 13.53
N GLU A 167 -7.95 13.28 14.03
CA GLU A 167 -8.71 13.93 15.09
C GLU A 167 -8.44 13.18 16.39
N TYR A 168 -8.09 13.93 17.44
CA TYR A 168 -7.73 13.36 18.74
C TYR A 168 -8.12 14.32 19.87
N ALA A 169 -8.37 13.77 21.06
CA ALA A 169 -8.44 14.56 22.27
C ALA A 169 -7.07 14.65 22.95
N ASN A 170 -6.82 15.80 23.56
CA ASN A 170 -5.68 16.06 24.43
C ASN A 170 -6.22 16.55 25.78
N GLY A 171 -6.55 15.62 26.67
CA GLY A 171 -7.31 15.93 27.88
C GLY A 171 -8.73 16.38 27.53
N THR A 172 -9.08 17.63 27.82
CA THR A 172 -10.42 18.18 27.52
C THR A 172 -10.50 18.93 26.18
N THR A 173 -9.40 19.03 25.45
CA THR A 173 -9.34 19.77 24.17
C THR A 173 -9.41 18.81 23.00
N MET A 174 -10.19 19.18 21.98
CA MET A 174 -10.31 18.44 20.73
C MET A 174 -9.41 19.10 19.70
N ASP A 175 -8.46 18.35 19.17
CA ASP A 175 -7.49 18.82 18.18
C ASP A 175 -7.61 18.02 16.89
N LYS A 176 -7.16 18.65 15.80
CA LYS A 176 -7.09 18.06 14.47
C LYS A 176 -5.79 18.48 13.83
N ILE A 177 -5.12 17.53 13.20
CA ILE A 177 -3.82 17.74 12.56
C ILE A 177 -3.75 16.96 11.26
N SER A 178 -3.18 17.57 10.22
CA SER A 178 -2.93 16.92 8.94
C SER A 178 -1.43 16.80 8.72
N ILE A 179 -0.94 15.58 8.54
CA ILE A 179 0.48 15.29 8.31
C ILE A 179 0.64 14.70 6.92
N VAL A 180 1.53 15.28 6.11
CA VAL A 180 1.88 14.75 4.78
C VAL A 180 3.12 13.90 4.92
N PHE A 181 3.00 12.63 4.52
CA PHE A 181 4.09 11.65 4.52
C PHE A 181 4.60 11.39 3.10
N SER A 182 5.90 11.16 2.96
CA SER A 182 6.48 10.47 1.79
C SER A 182 6.06 9.00 1.79
N THR A 183 6.25 8.29 0.68
CA THR A 183 6.05 6.83 0.59
C THR A 183 6.92 6.01 1.55
N HIS A 184 7.95 6.62 2.14
CA HIS A 184 8.89 6.01 3.09
C HIS A 184 8.71 6.48 4.55
N GLY A 185 7.73 7.37 4.80
CA GLY A 185 7.34 7.77 6.15
C GLY A 185 7.94 9.05 6.67
N ASP A 186 8.70 9.76 5.83
CA ASP A 186 9.20 11.08 6.17
C ASP A 186 8.05 12.08 6.27
N VAL A 187 8.06 12.91 7.31
CA VAL A 187 7.11 14.03 7.44
C VAL A 187 7.55 15.17 6.53
N LEU A 188 6.75 15.43 5.50
CA LEU A 188 7.01 16.47 4.50
C LEU A 188 6.37 17.81 4.85
N ALA A 189 5.19 17.78 5.48
CA ALA A 189 4.46 18.96 5.92
C ALA A 189 3.46 18.62 7.03
N VAL A 190 3.10 19.63 7.83
CA VAL A 190 2.10 19.54 8.90
C VAL A 190 1.21 20.78 8.88
N TYR A 191 -0.09 20.59 9.01
CA TYR A 191 -1.12 21.63 9.01
C TYR A 191 -2.05 21.49 10.21
#